data_AF-A0A950G410-F1
#
_entry.id   AF-A0A950G410-F1
#
_cell.length_a   1.000
_cell.length_b   1.000
_cell.length_c   1.000
_cell.angle_alpha   90.00
_cell.angle_beta   90.00
_cell.angle_gamma   90.00
#
_symmetry.space_group_name_H-M   'P 1'
#
loop_
_entity.id
_entity.type
_entity.pdbx_description
1 polymer ?
#
loop_
_entity_poly.entity_id
_entity_poly.type
_entity_poly.pdbx_seq_one_letter_code
_entity_poly.pdbx_strand_id
1 'polypeptide(L)'
;MTDKHLSTQFDAELSSISTRVLEMGGLVESQVAQAVQALTSFSAEQASAVLELEEKVNAMEVEIDRDLQTIIARRQPTARDLRLLIAVSKSTGNLERVGDEA
;
A
#
# COMPACT_ATOMS: atom_id res chain seq x y z
N MET A 1 -33.24 6.20 7.35
CA MET A 1 -32.49 4.97 7.75
C MET A 1 -31.43 4.56 6.73
N THR A 2 -31.33 5.24 5.59
CA THR A 2 -30.40 4.95 4.48
C THR A 2 -28.96 5.42 4.74
N ASP A 3 -28.78 6.56 5.43
CA ASP A 3 -27.45 7.15 5.70
C ASP A 3 -26.53 6.26 6.56
N LYS A 4 -27.11 5.49 7.50
CA LYS A 4 -26.32 4.65 8.41
C LYS A 4 -25.63 3.49 7.68
N HIS A 5 -26.29 2.89 6.68
CA HIS A 5 -25.73 1.79 5.90
C HIS A 5 -24.66 2.27 4.89
N LEU A 6 -24.84 3.47 4.33
CA LEU A 6 -23.88 4.09 3.40
C LEU A 6 -22.56 4.46 4.10
N SER A 7 -22.63 5.03 5.30
CA SER A 7 -21.45 5.31 6.13
C SER A 7 -20.70 4.02 6.48
N THR A 8 -21.41 2.99 6.97
CA THR A 8 -20.74 1.73 7.40
C THR A 8 -20.01 1.00 6.27
N GLN A 9 -20.52 1.05 5.03
CA GLN A 9 -19.80 0.44 3.90
C GLN A 9 -18.58 1.27 3.49
N PHE A 10 -18.67 2.60 3.57
CA PHE A 10 -17.52 3.45 3.26
C PHE A 10 -16.41 3.28 4.31
N ASP A 11 -16.79 3.21 5.59
CA ASP A 11 -15.85 2.94 6.69
C ASP A 11 -15.18 1.57 6.53
N ALA A 12 -15.92 0.55 6.06
CA ALA A 12 -15.36 -0.76 5.75
C ALA A 12 -14.37 -0.73 4.58
N GLU A 13 -14.68 0.01 3.51
CA GLU A 13 -13.76 0.20 2.37
C GLU A 13 -12.48 0.94 2.80
N LEU A 14 -12.60 1.99 3.62
CA LEU A 14 -11.45 2.69 4.19
C LEU A 14 -10.60 1.79 5.08
N SER A 15 -11.23 0.96 5.92
CA SER A 15 -10.53 -0.01 6.76
C SER A 15 -9.80 -1.04 5.89
N SER A 16 -10.42 -1.52 4.83
CA SER A 16 -9.82 -2.47 3.89
C SER A 16 -8.56 -1.88 3.24
N ILE A 17 -8.62 -0.65 2.72
CA ILE A 17 -7.44 0.03 2.18
C ILE A 17 -6.36 0.18 3.25
N SER A 18 -6.72 0.60 4.45
CA SER A 18 -5.75 0.79 5.53
C SER A 18 -5.01 -0.51 5.84
N THR A 19 -5.72 -1.64 5.87
CA THR A 19 -5.11 -2.97 6.03
C THR A 19 -4.12 -3.27 4.91
N ARG A 20 -4.50 -3.07 3.65
CA ARG A 20 -3.61 -3.33 2.50
C ARG A 20 -2.35 -2.46 2.51
N VAL A 21 -2.47 -1.20 2.91
CA VAL A 21 -1.33 -0.28 3.03
C VAL A 21 -0.38 -0.72 4.15
N LEU A 22 -0.92 -1.22 5.28
CA LEU A 22 -0.10 -1.77 6.36
C LEU A 22 0.59 -3.08 5.95
N GLU A 23 -0.08 -3.94 5.18
CA GLU A 23 0.51 -5.15 4.60
C GLU A 23 1.67 -4.81 3.65
N MET A 24 1.46 -3.83 2.77
CA MET A 24 2.52 -3.31 1.89
C MET A 24 3.69 -2.74 2.70
N GLY A 25 3.41 -1.96 3.75
CA GLY A 25 4.45 -1.42 4.64
C GLY A 25 5.27 -2.52 5.32
N GLY A 26 4.64 -3.60 5.79
CA GLY A 26 5.36 -4.74 6.37
C GLY A 26 6.24 -5.49 5.36
N LEU A 27 5.80 -5.58 4.10
CA LEU A 27 6.60 -6.17 3.03
C LEU A 27 7.81 -5.31 2.69
N VAL A 28 7.64 -3.98 2.57
CA VAL A 28 8.73 -3.03 2.35
C VAL A 28 9.73 -3.07 3.52
N GLU A 29 9.27 -3.13 4.76
CA GLU A 29 10.15 -3.29 5.93
C GLU A 29 10.97 -4.59 5.84
N SER A 30 10.34 -5.69 5.44
CA SER A 30 11.03 -6.97 5.24
C SER A 30 12.06 -6.90 4.12
N GLN A 31 11.72 -6.23 3.01
CA GLN A 31 12.60 -6.04 1.86
C GLN A 31 13.87 -5.27 2.26
N VAL A 32 13.73 -4.14 2.97
CA VAL A 32 14.86 -3.36 3.50
C VAL A 32 15.72 -4.19 4.44
N ALA A 33 15.12 -4.94 5.36
CA ALA A 33 15.87 -5.79 6.28
C ALA A 33 16.68 -6.88 5.55
N GLN A 34 16.07 -7.52 4.54
CA GLN A 34 16.73 -8.54 3.73
C GLN A 34 17.83 -7.97 2.84
N ALA A 35 17.65 -6.78 2.27
CA ALA A 35 18.67 -6.10 1.48
C ALA A 35 19.93 -5.80 2.32
N VAL A 36 19.75 -5.27 3.53
CA VAL A 36 20.85 -5.06 4.48
C VAL A 36 21.54 -6.39 4.84
N GLN A 37 20.78 -7.46 5.03
CA GLN A 37 21.34 -8.79 5.31
C GLN A 37 22.12 -9.35 4.12
N ALA A 38 21.59 -9.22 2.89
CA ALA A 38 22.23 -9.67 1.67
C ALA A 38 23.57 -8.95 1.45
N LEU A 39 23.60 -7.63 1.68
CA LEU A 39 24.80 -6.81 1.57
C LEU A 39 25.86 -7.20 2.62
N THR A 40 25.46 -7.36 3.88
CA THR A 40 26.40 -7.68 4.96
C THR A 40 26.93 -9.11 4.90
N SER A 41 26.16 -10.04 4.34
CA SER A 41 26.56 -11.44 4.16
C SER A 41 27.17 -11.76 2.79
N PHE A 42 27.14 -10.80 1.85
CA PHE A 42 27.48 -11.02 0.43
C PHE A 42 26.72 -12.20 -0.20
N SER A 43 25.46 -12.43 0.19
CA SER A 43 24.62 -13.50 -0.36
C SER A 43 23.83 -13.02 -1.58
N ALA A 44 24.14 -13.60 -2.74
CA ALA A 44 23.40 -13.35 -3.98
C ALA A 44 21.99 -13.97 -3.94
N GLU A 45 21.81 -15.05 -3.18
CA GLU A 45 20.52 -15.70 -2.99
C GLU A 45 19.55 -14.78 -2.23
N GLN A 46 20.02 -14.14 -1.15
CA GLN A 46 19.21 -13.17 -0.40
C GLN A 46 18.90 -11.93 -1.25
N ALA A 47 19.87 -11.43 -2.03
CA ALA A 47 19.62 -10.33 -2.95
C ALA A 47 18.56 -10.69 -4.01
N SER A 48 18.55 -11.93 -4.51
CA SER A 48 17.53 -12.39 -5.45
C SER A 48 16.14 -12.44 -4.80
N ALA A 49 16.05 -12.83 -3.52
CA ALA A 49 14.79 -12.82 -2.78
C ALA A 49 14.23 -11.40 -2.55
N VAL A 50 15.08 -10.40 -2.40
CA VAL A 50 14.69 -8.98 -2.31
C VAL A 50 13.98 -8.54 -3.60
N LEU A 51 14.51 -8.90 -4.77
CA LEU A 51 13.89 -8.58 -6.07
C LEU A 51 12.51 -9.25 -6.24
N GLU A 52 12.30 -10.45 -5.68
CA GLU A 52 10.98 -11.08 -5.69
C GLU A 52 9.95 -10.37 -4.79
N LEU A 53 10.41 -9.64 -3.76
CA LEU A 53 9.54 -8.82 -2.91
C LEU A 53 9.17 -7.51 -3.60
N GLU A 54 10.11 -6.90 -4.33
CA GLU A 54 9.90 -5.68 -5.13
C GLU A 54 8.70 -5.84 -6.07
N GLU A 55 8.65 -6.92 -6.85
CA GLU A 55 7.53 -7.22 -7.75
C GLU A 55 6.18 -7.28 -7.04
N LYS A 56 6.14 -7.77 -5.78
CA LYS A 56 4.92 -7.80 -4.97
C LYS A 56 4.54 -6.41 -4.48
N VAL A 57 5.52 -5.61 -4.08
CA VAL A 57 5.31 -4.21 -3.66
C VAL A 57 4.71 -3.40 -4.80
N ASN A 58 5.26 -3.52 -6.01
CA ASN A 58 4.78 -2.85 -7.22
C ASN A 58 3.35 -3.28 -7.57
N ALA A 59 3.05 -4.57 -7.49
CA ALA A 59 1.70 -5.07 -7.73
C ALA A 59 0.69 -4.51 -6.70
N MET A 60 1.05 -4.47 -5.41
CA MET A 60 0.19 -3.92 -4.36
C MET A 60 -0.05 -2.42 -4.54
N GLU A 61 0.96 -1.65 -4.94
CA GLU A 61 0.82 -0.22 -5.21
C GLU A 61 -0.29 0.04 -6.24
N VAL A 62 -0.18 -0.62 -7.40
CA VAL A 62 -1.14 -0.51 -8.51
C VAL A 62 -2.55 -0.93 -8.07
N GLU A 63 -2.67 -2.01 -7.31
CA GLU A 63 -3.96 -2.48 -6.84
C GLU A 63 -4.59 -1.56 -5.78
N ILE A 64 -3.80 -0.99 -4.87
CA ILE A 64 -4.29 -0.02 -3.87
C ILE A 64 -4.76 1.25 -4.56
N ASP A 65 -3.99 1.76 -5.52
CA ASP A 65 -4.36 2.95 -6.28
C ASP A 65 -5.64 2.75 -7.10
N ARG A 66 -5.83 1.54 -7.66
CA ARG A 66 -7.07 1.17 -8.36
C ARG A 66 -8.28 1.15 -7.43
N ASP A 67 -8.13 0.63 -6.21
CA ASP A 67 -9.19 0.61 -5.21
C ASP A 67 -9.56 2.03 -4.78
N LEU A 68 -8.57 2.88 -4.53
CA LEU A 68 -8.76 4.29 -4.20
C LEU A 68 -9.55 5.02 -5.29
N GLN A 69 -9.15 4.86 -6.56
CA GLN A 69 -9.85 5.45 -7.70
C GLN A 69 -11.30 4.96 -7.79
N THR A 70 -11.53 3.66 -7.57
CA THR A 70 -12.87 3.04 -7.59
C THR A 70 -13.77 3.64 -6.51
N ILE A 71 -13.24 3.83 -5.30
CA ILE A 71 -13.98 4.41 -4.17
C ILE A 71 -14.33 5.88 -4.44
N ILE A 72 -13.36 6.67 -4.92
CA ILE A 72 -13.58 8.07 -5.28
C ILE A 72 -14.67 8.19 -6.34
N ALA A 73 -14.57 7.40 -7.42
CA ALA A 73 -15.51 7.44 -8.53
C ALA A 73 -16.94 7.01 -8.11
N ARG A 74 -17.07 5.99 -7.28
CA ARG A 74 -18.37 5.44 -6.87
C ARG A 74 -19.07 6.27 -5.80
N ARG A 75 -18.32 6.87 -4.88
CA ARG A 75 -18.90 7.50 -3.68
C ARG A 75 -18.89 9.01 -3.66
N GLN A 76 -18.09 9.67 -4.51
CA GLN A 76 -17.94 11.13 -4.51
C GLN A 76 -17.76 11.68 -3.08
N PRO A 77 -16.71 11.21 -2.37
CA PRO A 77 -16.55 11.42 -0.94
C PRO A 77 -16.48 12.91 -0.58
N THR A 78 -16.82 13.23 0.67
CA THR A 78 -16.71 14.61 1.17
C THR A 78 -15.26 15.09 1.15
N ALA A 79 -15.04 16.40 1.22
CA ALA A 79 -13.70 16.98 1.16
C ALA A 79 -12.73 16.42 2.22
N ARG A 80 -13.24 16.04 3.40
CA ARG A 80 -12.42 15.42 4.45
C ARG A 80 -11.93 14.03 4.01
N ASP A 81 -12.85 13.22 3.52
CA ASP A 81 -12.58 11.83 3.16
C ASP A 81 -11.75 11.74 1.88
N LEU A 82 -11.99 12.62 0.91
CA LEU A 82 -11.17 12.74 -0.29
C LEU A 82 -9.71 13.09 0.06
N ARG A 83 -9.49 14.01 1.01
CA ARG A 83 -8.12 14.32 1.48
C ARG A 83 -7.43 13.11 2.09
N LEU A 84 -8.16 12.28 2.85
CA LEU A 84 -7.62 11.04 3.41
C LEU A 84 -7.21 10.08 2.29
N LEU A 85 -8.10 9.81 1.33
CA LEU A 85 -7.82 8.92 0.20
C LEU A 85 -6.61 9.38 -0.62
N ILE A 86 -6.47 10.68 -0.87
CA ILE A 86 -5.30 11.26 -1.56
C ILE A 86 -4.03 11.09 -0.73
N ALA A 87 -4.09 11.28 0.60
CA ALA A 87 -2.94 11.09 1.47
C ALA A 87 -2.48 9.63 1.51
N VAL A 88 -3.43 8.69 1.43
CA VAL A 88 -3.13 7.26 1.31
C VAL A 88 -2.43 6.95 -0.01
N SER A 89 -2.98 7.38 -1.16
CA SER A 89 -2.34 7.16 -2.48
C SER A 89 -0.89 7.68 -2.49
N LYS A 90 -0.64 8.88 -1.97
CA LYS A 90 0.73 9.43 -1.86
C LYS A 90 1.63 8.61 -0.93
N SER A 91 1.09 8.11 0.18
CA SER A 91 1.85 7.27 1.11
C SER A 91 2.21 5.93 0.48
N THR A 92 1.30 5.34 -0.29
CA THR A 92 1.51 4.10 -1.05
C THR A 92 2.64 4.25 -2.06
N GLY A 93 2.66 5.31 -2.87
CA GLY A 93 3.79 5.58 -3.77
C GLY A 93 5.10 5.88 -3.04
N ASN A 94 5.07 6.44 -1.83
CA ASN A 94 6.29 6.58 -1.02
C ASN A 94 6.79 5.21 -0.49
N LEU A 95 5.89 4.28 -0.17
CA LEU A 95 6.26 2.94 0.28
C LEU A 95 6.90 2.13 -0.85
N GLU A 96 6.33 2.19 -2.06
CA GLU A 96 6.91 1.57 -3.25
C GLU A 96 8.34 2.06 -3.49
N ARG A 97 8.55 3.38 -3.46
CA ARG A 97 9.88 3.96 -3.62
C ARG A 97 10.88 3.54 -2.55
N VAL A 98 10.44 3.23 -1.33
CA VAL A 98 11.34 2.69 -0.30
C VAL A 98 11.73 1.26 -0.64
N GLY A 99 10.82 0.47 -1.23
CA GLY A 99 11.10 -0.86 -1.76
C GLY A 99 12.08 -0.82 -2.93
N ASP A 100 11.91 0.09 -3.89
CA ASP A 100 12.82 0.26 -5.03
C ASP A 100 14.26 0.60 -4.65
N GLU A 101 14.45 1.34 -3.55
CA GLU A 101 15.77 1.76 -3.07
C GLU A 101 16.42 0.75 -2.12
N ALA A 102 15.70 -0.31 -1.73
CA ALA A 102 16.16 -1.35 -0.80
C ALA A 102 17.07 -2.39 -1.48
#